data_AF-A0A1B6FH59-F1
#
_entry.id   AF-A0A1B6FH59-F1
#
_cell.length_a   1.000
_cell.length_b   1.000
_cell.length_c   1.000
_cell.angle_alpha   90.00
_cell.angle_beta   90.00
_cell.angle_gamma   90.00
#
_symmetry.space_group_name_H-M   'P 1'
#
loop_
_entity.id
_entity.type
_entity.pdbx_description
1 polymer ?
#
loop_
_entity_poly.entity_id
_entity_poly.type
_entity_poly.pdbx_seq_one_letter_code
_entity_poly.pdbx_strand_id
1 'polypeptide(L)'
;LNRVTQELKRLLYKMRNDKFQEFTANLSPTEVSDYSLWKVTKHLKCPQVCIPPIIKQDGTWAKSNSEKAETFATYYNEVFKPHAINSIIEQNVIDYLDSPTQLDLPIKPFTPSEVNKIVNDDLNARKAPGNDLITGKVLKELPRKGFIFLTIV
;
A
#
# COMPACT_ATOMS: atom_id res chain seq x y z
N LEU A 1 -54.76 3.24 26.87
CA LEU A 1 -53.58 3.62 26.05
C LEU A 1 -52.57 2.48 25.88
N ASN A 2 -52.24 1.71 26.93
CA ASN A 2 -51.15 0.72 26.88
C ASN A 2 -51.38 -0.52 25.99
N ARG A 3 -52.63 -1.00 25.84
CA ARG A 3 -52.92 -2.20 25.04
C ARG A 3 -52.65 -2.00 23.55
N VAL A 4 -53.16 -0.90 22.98
CA VAL A 4 -52.98 -0.56 21.55
C VAL A 4 -51.50 -0.31 21.24
N THR A 5 -50.79 0.39 22.12
CA THR A 5 -49.34 0.60 21.98
C THR A 5 -48.56 -0.72 22.02
N GLN A 6 -48.94 -1.65 22.89
CA GLN A 6 -48.30 -2.97 22.99
C GLN A 6 -48.61 -3.84 21.77
N GLU A 7 -49.84 -3.78 21.27
CA GLU A 7 -50.26 -4.45 20.04
C GLU A 7 -49.48 -3.94 18.82
N LEU A 8 -49.33 -2.61 18.69
CA LEU A 8 -48.51 -2.00 17.66
C LEU A 8 -47.05 -2.43 17.75
N LYS A 9 -46.45 -2.43 18.95
CA LYS A 9 -45.08 -2.92 19.17
C LYS A 9 -44.93 -4.38 18.72
N ARG A 10 -45.89 -5.24 19.06
CA ARG A 10 -45.89 -6.66 18.66
C ARG A 10 -45.99 -6.80 17.14
N LEU A 11 -46.86 -6.03 16.50
CA LEU A 11 -47.03 -6.04 15.05
C LEU A 11 -45.77 -5.56 14.32
N LEU A 12 -45.14 -4.48 14.80
CA LEU A 12 -43.89 -3.97 14.25
C LEU A 12 -42.73 -4.95 14.43
N TYR A 13 -42.65 -5.61 15.59
CA TYR A 13 -41.65 -6.65 15.83
C TYR A 13 -41.84 -7.82 14.88
N LYS A 14 -43.08 -8.31 14.75
CA LYS A 14 -43.42 -9.39 13.81
C LYS A 14 -43.06 -9.01 12.38
N MET A 15 -43.48 -7.83 11.91
CA MET A 15 -43.17 -7.34 10.57
C MET A 15 -41.66 -7.24 10.31
N ARG A 16 -40.87 -6.76 11.29
CA ARG A 16 -39.40 -6.72 11.16
C ARG A 16 -38.79 -8.11 11.08
N ASN A 17 -39.27 -9.04 11.91
CA ASN A 17 -38.80 -10.41 11.92
C ASN A 17 -39.13 -11.11 10.60
N ASP A 18 -40.35 -10.99 10.11
CA ASP A 18 -40.80 -11.60 8.85
C ASP A 18 -39.96 -11.08 7.67
N LYS A 19 -39.71 -9.76 7.60
CA LYS A 19 -38.80 -9.16 6.61
C LYS A 19 -37.36 -9.67 6.73
N PHE A 20 -36.87 -9.87 7.95
CA PHE A 20 -35.53 -10.39 8.16
C PHE A 20 -35.42 -11.85 7.73
N GLN A 21 -36.43 -12.68 8.02
CA GLN A 21 -36.48 -14.07 7.57
C GLN A 21 -36.49 -14.17 6.04
N GLU A 22 -37.32 -13.37 5.38
CA GLU A 22 -37.34 -13.28 3.91
C GLU A 22 -35.99 -12.84 3.36
N PHE A 23 -35.37 -11.81 3.95
CA PHE A 23 -34.04 -11.35 3.56
C PHE A 23 -33.00 -12.46 3.67
N THR A 24 -32.95 -13.19 4.80
CA THR A 24 -31.97 -14.27 5.01
C THR A 24 -32.22 -15.48 4.10
N ALA A 25 -33.49 -15.78 3.79
CA ALA A 25 -33.85 -16.87 2.89
C ALA A 25 -33.39 -16.62 1.44
N ASN A 26 -33.28 -15.36 1.05
CA ASN A 26 -32.85 -14.94 -0.29
C ASN A 26 -31.32 -14.78 -0.43
N LEU A 27 -30.53 -15.00 0.63
CA LEU A 27 -29.06 -14.93 0.55
C LEU A 27 -28.49 -16.18 -0.10
N SER A 28 -27.55 -16.00 -1.02
CA SER A 28 -26.90 -17.12 -1.72
C SER A 28 -25.40 -16.87 -1.95
N PRO A 29 -24.56 -17.92 -1.93
CA PRO A 29 -23.13 -17.84 -2.22
C PRO A 29 -22.82 -17.85 -3.72
N THR A 30 -23.82 -17.88 -4.60
CA THR A 30 -23.63 -18.03 -6.05
C THR A 30 -23.40 -16.71 -6.77
N GLU A 31 -22.83 -16.77 -7.98
CA GLU A 31 -22.65 -15.61 -8.87
C GLU A 31 -23.99 -15.02 -9.34
N VAL A 32 -25.03 -15.85 -9.53
CA VAL A 32 -26.39 -15.43 -9.91
C VAL A 32 -26.98 -14.42 -8.92
N SER A 33 -26.65 -14.58 -7.64
CA SER A 33 -27.05 -13.68 -6.55
C SER A 33 -25.96 -12.64 -6.21
N ASP A 34 -24.96 -12.48 -7.09
CA ASP A 34 -23.85 -11.54 -6.91
C ASP A 34 -23.16 -11.71 -5.54
N TYR A 35 -22.99 -12.97 -5.12
CA TYR A 35 -22.40 -13.36 -3.84
C TYR A 35 -23.01 -12.63 -2.62
N SER A 36 -24.33 -12.40 -2.64
CA SER A 36 -25.06 -11.65 -1.61
C SER A 36 -24.76 -12.14 -0.19
N LEU A 37 -24.66 -13.45 0.02
CA LEU A 37 -24.30 -14.03 1.32
C LEU A 37 -22.93 -13.54 1.81
N TRP A 38 -21.92 -13.56 0.93
CA TRP A 38 -20.57 -13.06 1.28
C TRP A 38 -20.60 -11.55 1.53
N LYS A 39 -21.29 -10.78 0.69
CA LYS A 39 -21.35 -9.31 0.84
C LYS A 39 -21.95 -8.88 2.17
N VAL A 40 -22.99 -9.58 2.62
CA VAL A 40 -23.65 -9.32 3.91
C VAL A 40 -22.76 -9.77 5.08
N THR A 41 -22.10 -10.92 4.96
CA THR A 41 -21.37 -11.54 6.08
C THR A 41 -19.92 -11.08 6.22
N LYS A 42 -19.29 -10.52 5.17
CA LYS A 42 -17.87 -10.14 5.19
C LYS A 42 -17.49 -9.17 6.30
N HIS A 43 -18.43 -8.33 6.73
CA HIS A 43 -18.23 -7.36 7.81
C HIS A 43 -18.50 -7.93 9.21
N LEU A 44 -19.13 -9.10 9.35
CA LEU A 44 -19.41 -9.71 10.66
C LEU A 44 -18.13 -10.11 11.41
N LYS A 45 -17.06 -10.43 10.68
CA LYS A 45 -15.75 -10.78 11.25
C LYS A 45 -14.81 -9.58 11.38
N CYS A 46 -15.19 -8.42 10.89
CA CYS A 46 -14.37 -7.21 10.97
C CYS A 46 -14.79 -6.42 12.21
N PRO A 47 -13.93 -6.31 13.24
CA PRO A 47 -14.18 -5.34 14.31
C PRO A 47 -14.33 -3.96 13.68
N GLN A 48 -15.47 -3.30 13.91
CA GLN A 48 -15.60 -1.90 13.54
C GLN A 48 -14.64 -1.11 14.43
N VAL A 49 -13.53 -0.65 13.87
CA VAL A 49 -12.62 0.26 14.55
C VAL A 49 -13.38 1.56 14.75
N CYS A 50 -13.75 1.84 16.00
CA CYS A 50 -14.34 3.12 16.35
C CYS A 50 -13.26 4.18 16.12
N ILE A 51 -13.51 5.10 15.20
CA ILE A 51 -12.66 6.28 15.05
C ILE A 51 -12.91 7.15 16.28
N PRO A 52 -11.91 7.41 17.13
CA PRO A 52 -12.10 8.22 18.32
C PRO A 52 -12.55 9.64 17.94
N PRO A 53 -13.36 10.31 18.78
CA PRO A 53 -13.73 11.69 18.54
C PRO A 53 -12.49 12.58 18.48
N ILE A 54 -12.53 13.58 17.61
CA ILE A 54 -11.45 14.55 17.47
C ILE A 54 -11.51 15.51 18.66
N ILE A 55 -10.41 15.59 19.40
CA ILE A 55 -10.25 16.45 20.57
C ILE A 55 -9.45 17.69 20.14
N LYS A 56 -9.99 18.85 20.45
CA LYS A 56 -9.35 20.15 20.24
C LYS A 56 -8.21 20.35 21.25
N GLN A 57 -7.34 21.32 21.02
CA GLN A 57 -6.26 21.67 21.96
C GLN A 57 -6.79 22.08 23.35
N ASP A 58 -8.03 22.59 23.44
CA ASP A 58 -8.70 22.96 24.69
C ASP A 58 -9.28 21.75 25.47
N GLY A 59 -9.14 20.52 24.96
CA GLY A 59 -9.67 19.29 25.56
C GLY A 59 -11.15 19.04 25.26
N THR A 60 -11.83 19.94 24.54
CA THR A 60 -13.21 19.76 24.11
C THR A 60 -13.31 18.99 22.79
N TRP A 61 -14.49 18.46 22.47
CA TRP A 61 -14.70 17.71 21.23
C TRP A 61 -15.00 18.65 20.05
N ALA A 62 -14.40 18.36 18.89
CA ALA A 62 -14.78 18.98 17.62
C ALA A 62 -16.08 18.34 17.11
N LYS A 63 -17.20 19.06 17.25
CA LYS A 63 -18.54 18.56 16.95
C LYS A 63 -18.93 18.81 15.49
N SER A 64 -18.60 20.00 14.96
CA SER A 64 -18.90 20.35 13.57
C SER A 64 -17.78 19.92 12.62
N ASN A 65 -18.10 19.76 11.33
CA ASN A 65 -17.08 19.44 10.33
C ASN A 65 -16.05 20.56 10.17
N SER A 66 -16.46 21.82 10.35
CA SER A 66 -15.56 22.98 10.33
C SER A 66 -14.56 22.91 11.48
N GLU A 67 -15.04 22.63 12.70
CA GLU A 67 -14.17 22.50 13.88
C GLU A 67 -13.16 21.35 13.72
N LYS A 68 -13.59 20.24 13.13
CA LYS A 68 -12.68 19.10 12.86
C LYS A 68 -11.58 19.49 11.88
N ALA A 69 -11.94 20.17 10.79
CA ALA A 69 -10.99 20.63 9.79
C ALA A 69 -9.96 21.60 10.39
N GLU A 70 -10.45 22.56 11.19
CA GLU A 70 -9.59 23.52 11.89
C GLU A 70 -8.66 22.84 12.89
N THR A 71 -9.18 21.89 13.68
CA THR A 71 -8.35 21.12 14.64
C THR A 71 -7.22 20.37 13.94
N PHE A 72 -7.49 19.74 12.80
CA PHE A 72 -6.45 19.09 12.00
C PHE A 72 -5.45 20.07 11.42
N ALA A 73 -5.92 21.21 10.90
CA ALA A 73 -5.05 22.23 10.34
C ALA A 73 -4.05 22.75 11.40
N THR A 74 -4.53 23.05 12.60
CA THR A 74 -3.68 23.48 13.73
C THR A 74 -2.68 22.40 14.12
N TYR A 75 -3.14 21.15 14.26
CA TYR A 75 -2.26 20.02 14.59
C TYR A 75 -1.16 19.83 13.56
N TYR A 76 -1.49 19.79 12.26
CA TYR A 76 -0.50 19.61 11.21
C TYR A 76 0.47 20.77 11.11
N ASN A 77 -0.02 22.00 11.30
CA ASN A 77 0.86 23.16 11.35
C ASN A 77 1.88 23.10 12.49
N GLU A 78 1.56 22.45 13.62
CA GLU A 78 2.50 22.24 14.72
C GLU A 78 3.48 21.10 14.46
N VAL A 79 3.00 19.98 13.93
CA VAL A 79 3.80 18.78 13.67
C VAL A 79 4.81 19.01 12.55
N PHE A 80 4.40 19.71 11.48
CA PHE A 80 5.24 19.93 10.30
C PHE A 80 6.03 21.24 10.36
N LYS A 81 6.44 21.68 11.56
CA LYS A 81 7.37 22.80 11.69
C LYS A 81 8.79 22.32 11.39
N PRO A 82 9.55 23.04 10.54
CA PRO A 82 10.98 22.78 10.37
C PRO A 82 11.66 22.80 11.74
N HIS A 83 12.44 21.75 12.03
CA HIS A 83 13.24 21.73 13.25
C HIS A 83 14.31 22.81 13.13
N ALA A 84 14.45 23.67 14.15
CA ALA A 84 15.53 24.66 14.19
C ALA A 84 16.85 23.93 14.50
N ILE A 85 17.46 23.35 13.47
CA ILE A 85 18.77 22.73 13.55
C ILE A 85 19.80 23.86 13.69
N ASN A 86 20.73 23.73 14.64
CA ASN A 86 21.83 24.68 14.77
C ASN A 86 22.63 24.76 13.46
N SER A 87 22.92 25.98 12.98
CA SER A 87 23.59 26.27 11.70
C SER A 87 24.89 25.47 11.47
N ILE A 88 25.60 25.08 12.53
CA ILE A 88 26.83 24.26 12.45
C ILE A 88 26.54 22.86 11.88
N ILE A 89 25.41 22.25 12.25
CA ILE A 89 25.04 20.91 11.75
C ILE A 89 24.62 21.01 10.29
N GLU A 90 23.89 22.05 9.90
CA GLU A 90 23.51 22.30 8.51
C GLU A 90 24.73 22.50 7.63
N GLN A 91 25.72 23.26 8.10
CA GLN A 91 26.96 23.48 7.35
C GLN A 91 27.73 22.17 7.13
N ASN A 92 27.88 21.34 8.16
CA ASN A 92 28.53 20.02 8.02
C ASN A 92 27.78 19.09 7.06
N VAL A 93 26.45 19.16 7.00
CA VAL A 93 25.64 18.38 6.06
C VAL A 93 25.83 18.87 4.63
N ILE A 94 25.84 20.20 4.42
CA ILE A 94 26.11 20.80 3.11
C ILE A 94 27.52 20.43 2.66
N ASP A 95 28.52 20.62 3.52
CA ASP A 95 29.91 20.30 3.22
C ASP A 95 30.10 18.79 2.90
N TYR A 96 29.34 17.91 3.56
CA TYR A 96 29.33 16.48 3.24
C TYR A 96 28.67 16.17 1.88
N LEU A 97 27.53 16.79 1.58
CA LEU A 97 26.82 16.61 0.31
C LEU A 97 27.61 17.15 -0.89
N ASP A 98 28.32 18.27 -0.69
CA ASP A 98 29.17 18.91 -1.69
C ASP A 98 30.55 18.24 -1.80
N SER A 99 30.91 17.35 -0.86
CA SER A 99 32.16 16.61 -0.95
C SER A 99 32.15 15.67 -2.17
N PRO A 100 33.24 15.60 -2.96
CA PRO A 100 33.33 14.69 -4.09
C PRO A 100 33.30 13.25 -3.56
N THR A 101 32.12 12.64 -3.66
CA THR A 101 31.91 11.26 -3.30
C THR A 101 32.54 10.37 -4.38
N GLN A 102 33.51 9.56 -3.99
CA GLN A 102 33.95 8.46 -4.85
C GLN A 102 32.81 7.44 -4.88
N LEU A 103 31.96 7.54 -5.91
CA LEU A 103 30.72 6.76 -6.03
C LEU A 103 30.98 5.25 -6.00
N ASP A 104 32.12 4.80 -6.52
CA ASP A 104 32.59 3.42 -6.38
C ASP A 104 34.09 3.29 -6.67
N LEU A 105 34.67 2.20 -6.18
CA LEU A 105 36.00 1.76 -6.60
C LEU A 105 35.95 1.31 -8.07
N PRO A 106 37.07 1.39 -8.82
CA PRO A 106 37.14 0.84 -10.17
C PRO A 106 36.64 -0.61 -10.22
N ILE A 107 35.82 -0.92 -11.22
CA ILE A 107 35.27 -2.26 -11.41
C ILE A 107 36.44 -3.24 -11.55
N LYS A 108 36.35 -4.39 -10.86
CA LYS A 108 37.36 -5.44 -10.98
C LYS A 108 37.41 -5.94 -12.43
N PRO A 109 38.60 -6.13 -13.02
CA PRO A 109 38.69 -6.70 -14.35
C PRO A 109 38.07 -8.10 -14.34
N PHE A 110 37.33 -8.41 -15.40
CA PHE A 110 36.67 -9.70 -15.60
C PHE A 110 37.05 -10.28 -16.96
N THR A 111 36.91 -11.59 -17.09
CA THR A 111 37.36 -12.37 -18.24
C THR A 111 36.17 -12.86 -19.09
N PRO A 112 36.36 -13.14 -20.39
CA PRO A 112 35.28 -13.66 -21.22
C PRO A 112 34.74 -15.00 -20.73
N SER A 113 35.59 -15.79 -20.06
CA SER A 113 35.21 -17.06 -19.44
C SER A 113 34.24 -16.89 -18.28
N GLU A 114 34.43 -15.85 -17.45
CA GLU A 114 33.51 -15.52 -16.35
C GLU A 114 32.15 -15.06 -16.89
N VAL A 115 32.14 -14.22 -17.92
CA VAL A 115 30.90 -13.80 -18.60
C VAL A 115 30.17 -15.01 -19.19
N ASN A 116 30.90 -15.89 -19.87
CA ASN A 116 30.32 -17.10 -20.47
C ASN A 116 29.71 -18.03 -19.42
N LYS A 117 30.34 -18.16 -18.26
CA LYS A 117 29.83 -18.96 -17.14
C LYS A 117 28.50 -18.38 -16.63
N ILE A 118 28.47 -17.08 -16.34
CA ILE A 118 27.26 -16.39 -15.83
C ILE A 118 26.10 -16.52 -16.83
N VAL A 119 26.36 -16.31 -18.12
CA VAL A 119 25.32 -16.35 -19.15
C VAL A 119 24.76 -17.76 -19.36
N ASN A 120 25.57 -18.80 -19.27
CA ASN A 120 25.10 -20.17 -19.49
C ASN A 120 24.49 -20.80 -18.22
N ASP A 121 25.17 -20.64 -17.08
CA ASP A 121 24.86 -21.36 -15.84
C ASP A 121 23.88 -20.59 -14.95
N ASP A 122 24.06 -19.27 -14.79
CA ASP A 122 23.33 -18.47 -13.80
C ASP A 122 22.12 -17.71 -14.40
N LEU A 123 22.16 -17.38 -15.69
CA LEU A 123 21.12 -16.61 -16.36
C LEU A 123 19.87 -17.47 -16.67
N ASN A 124 18.72 -17.02 -16.18
CA ASN A 124 17.42 -17.64 -16.51
C ASN A 124 16.86 -17.09 -17.83
N ALA A 125 16.86 -17.92 -18.87
CA ALA A 125 16.39 -17.56 -20.21
C ALA A 125 14.88 -17.25 -20.31
N ARG A 126 14.09 -17.57 -19.27
CA ARG A 126 12.63 -17.30 -19.22
C ARG A 126 12.29 -15.95 -18.59
N LYS A 127 13.27 -15.19 -18.09
CA LYS A 127 13.01 -13.83 -17.61
C LYS A 127 12.57 -12.95 -18.77
N ALA A 128 11.64 -12.05 -18.49
CA ALA A 128 11.19 -11.04 -19.43
C ALA A 128 12.38 -10.14 -19.84
N PRO A 129 12.43 -9.68 -21.11
CA PRO A 129 13.49 -8.79 -21.56
C PRO A 129 13.38 -7.42 -20.89
N GLY A 130 14.51 -6.69 -20.85
CA GLY A 130 14.54 -5.30 -20.41
C GLY A 130 14.03 -4.33 -21.48
N ASN A 131 14.29 -3.03 -21.26
CA ASN A 131 13.92 -1.97 -22.21
C ASN A 131 14.60 -2.11 -23.58
N ASP A 132 15.73 -2.80 -23.64
CA ASP A 132 16.49 -3.10 -24.87
C ASP A 132 15.90 -4.28 -25.67
N LEU A 133 14.86 -4.95 -25.15
CA LEU A 133 14.22 -6.13 -25.71
C LEU A 133 15.14 -7.36 -25.86
N ILE A 134 16.33 -7.35 -25.24
CA ILE A 134 17.26 -8.48 -25.30
C ILE A 134 16.84 -9.53 -24.28
N THR A 135 16.42 -10.71 -24.77
CA THR A 135 16.00 -11.82 -23.92
C THR A 135 17.19 -12.67 -23.51
N GLY A 136 17.15 -13.29 -22.33
CA GLY A 136 18.21 -14.19 -21.88
C GLY A 136 18.52 -15.35 -22.84
N LYS A 137 17.54 -15.77 -23.66
CA LYS A 137 17.76 -16.75 -24.75
C LYS A 137 18.74 -16.23 -25.81
N VAL A 138 18.67 -14.96 -26.17
CA VAL A 138 19.59 -14.34 -27.15
C VAL A 138 21.02 -14.35 -26.61
N LEU A 139 21.20 -14.09 -25.31
CA LEU A 139 22.51 -14.12 -24.66
C LEU A 139 23.11 -15.54 -24.61
N LYS A 140 22.29 -16.59 -24.44
CA LYS A 140 22.79 -17.97 -24.48
C LYS A 140 23.21 -18.44 -25.86
N GLU A 141 22.61 -17.90 -26.91
CA GLU A 141 22.92 -18.23 -28.31
C GLU A 141 24.04 -17.33 -28.90
N LEU A 142 24.68 -16.50 -28.08
CA LEU A 142 25.68 -15.55 -28.53
C LEU A 142 26.95 -16.28 -29.02
N PRO A 143 27.51 -15.93 -30.20
CA PRO A 143 28.77 -16.51 -30.64
C PRO A 143 29.94 -16.01 -29.78
N ARG A 144 31.07 -16.75 -29.79
CA ARG A 144 32.29 -16.40 -29.03
C ARG A 144 32.75 -14.94 -29.23
N LYS A 145 32.60 -14.40 -30.44
CA LYS A 145 32.94 -13.00 -30.74
C LYS A 145 32.11 -12.01 -29.93
N GLY A 146 30.84 -12.31 -29.68
CA GLY A 146 29.96 -11.48 -28.86
C GLY A 146 30.39 -11.46 -27.39
N PHE A 147 30.80 -12.60 -26.83
CA PHE A 147 31.33 -12.64 -25.46
C PHE A 147 32.60 -11.80 -25.30
N ILE A 148 33.48 -11.81 -26.31
CA ILE A 148 34.68 -10.96 -26.31
C ILE A 148 34.28 -9.48 -26.35
N PHE A 149 33.31 -9.11 -27.19
CA PHE A 149 32.82 -7.73 -27.27
C PHE A 149 32.22 -7.25 -25.94
N LEU A 150 31.48 -8.10 -25.24
CA LEU A 150 30.95 -7.80 -23.89
C LEU A 150 32.03 -7.62 -22.82
N THR A 151 33.25 -8.10 -23.06
CA THR A 151 34.37 -8.01 -22.10
C THR A 151 35.28 -6.81 -22.37
N ILE A 152 35.14 -6.16 -23.53
CA ILE A 152 35.90 -4.96 -23.88
C ILE A 152 35.06 -3.76 -23.41
N VAL A 153 35.30 -3.31 -22.19
CA VAL A 153 34.69 -2.10 -21.59
C VAL A 153 35.79 -1.11 -21.27
#